data_AF-A0A8I1MKM7-F1
#
_entry.id   AF-A0A8I1MKM7-F1
#
_cell.length_a   1.000
_cell.length_b   1.000
_cell.length_c   1.000
_cell.angle_alpha   90.00
_cell.angle_beta   90.00
_cell.angle_gamma   90.00
#
_symmetry.space_group_name_H-M   'P 1'
#
loop_
_entity.id
_entity.type
_entity.pdbx_description
1 polymer ?
#
loop_
_entity_poly.entity_id
_entity_poly.type
_entity_poly.pdbx_seq_one_letter_code
_entity_poly.pdbx_strand_id
1 'polypeptide(L)' 'MSDNKLVEPADAYCLVCGKSVQQGGGFCRLNVKGTMIALCCPLCMETFNQDKPRFEAKLSLLQLGMLGDHNF' A
#
# COMPACT_ATOMS: atom_id res chain seq x y z
N MET A 1 -11.60 14.25 17.65
CA MET A 1 -11.75 14.17 16.19
C MET A 1 -10.45 13.61 15.64
N SER A 2 -10.53 12.36 15.17
CA SER A 2 -9.63 11.69 14.23
C SER A 2 -8.15 11.63 14.62
N ASP A 3 -7.82 10.63 15.45
CA ASP A 3 -6.49 10.08 15.62
C ASP A 3 -5.92 9.68 14.26
N ASN A 4 -5.22 10.62 13.62
CA ASN A 4 -4.50 10.44 12.37
C ASN A 4 -3.25 9.62 12.67
N LYS A 5 -3.45 8.32 12.89
CA LYS A 5 -2.37 7.35 12.93
C LYS A 5 -1.83 7.26 11.51
N LEU A 6 -0.86 8.12 11.21
CA LEU A 6 -0.09 8.10 9.98
C LEU A 6 0.59 6.73 9.90
N VAL A 7 -0.11 5.77 9.29
CA VAL A 7 0.47 4.55 8.74
C VAL A 7 1.71 4.98 7.97
N GLU A 8 2.87 4.41 8.28
CA GLU A 8 4.11 4.68 7.56
C GLU A 8 3.81 4.66 6.05
N PRO A 9 4.24 5.68 5.30
CA PRO A 9 3.71 5.95 3.96
C PRO A 9 3.88 4.72 3.08
N ALA A 10 2.79 4.00 2.80
CA ALA A 10 2.79 2.95 1.77
C ALA A 10 3.06 3.57 0.37
N ASP A 11 3.09 4.91 0.28
CA ASP A 11 3.60 5.67 -0.85
C ASP A 11 5.13 5.87 -0.88
N ALA A 12 5.86 5.41 0.13
CA ALA A 12 7.32 5.48 0.15
C ALA A 12 8.00 4.34 -0.60
N TYR A 13 7.33 3.19 -0.76
CA TYR A 13 7.88 2.01 -1.41
C TYR A 13 6.90 1.48 -2.47
N CYS A 14 7.45 0.91 -3.54
CA CYS A 14 6.67 0.26 -4.57
C CYS A 14 5.98 -0.98 -3.99
N LEU A 15 4.65 -1.03 -4.05
CA LEU A 15 3.88 -2.17 -3.52
C LEU A 15 4.24 -3.52 -4.17
N VAL A 16 4.64 -3.49 -5.44
CA VAL A 16 4.90 -4.70 -6.23
C VAL A 16 6.32 -5.22 -6.00
N CYS A 17 7.32 -4.35 -6.15
CA CYS A 17 8.73 -4.77 -6.09
C CYS A 17 9.45 -4.38 -4.79
N GLY A 18 8.81 -3.62 -3.90
CA GLY A 18 9.38 -3.17 -2.63
C GLY A 18 10.43 -2.07 -2.75
N LYS A 19 10.72 -1.55 -3.96
CA LYS A 19 11.73 -0.50 -4.16
C LYS A 19 11.29 0.83 -3.56
N SER A 20 12.21 1.53 -2.89
CA SER A 20 12.00 2.89 -2.41
C SER A 20 11.68 3.83 -3.57
N VAL A 21 10.62 4.60 -3.40
CA VAL A 21 10.18 5.68 -4.31
C VAL A 21 10.14 7.04 -3.62
N GLN A 22 10.63 7.10 -2.38
CA GLN A 22 10.92 8.36 -1.69
C GLN A 22 11.89 9.21 -2.55
N GLN A 23 11.66 10.52 -2.60
CA GLN A 23 12.32 11.49 -3.51
C GLN A 23 11.77 11.60 -4.94
N GLY A 24 10.48 11.40 -5.15
CA GLY A 24 9.84 11.73 -6.44
C GLY A 24 10.04 10.70 -7.55
N GLY A 25 10.60 9.53 -7.22
CA GLY A 25 10.74 8.38 -8.14
C GLY A 25 9.47 7.53 -8.27
N GLY A 26 8.36 7.95 -7.67
CA GLY A 26 7.07 7.29 -7.83
C GLY A 26 6.45 7.66 -9.18
N PHE A 27 6.29 6.67 -10.06
CA PHE A 27 5.58 6.82 -11.34
C PHE A 27 4.13 7.25 -11.12
N CYS A 28 3.43 6.59 -10.19
CA CYS A 28 2.04 6.93 -9.88
C CYS A 28 1.70 6.58 -8.43
N ARG A 29 0.71 7.30 -7.88
CA ARG A 29 0.17 7.10 -6.54
C ARG A 29 -1.31 6.75 -6.66
N LEU A 30 -1.74 5.66 -6.02
CA LEU A 30 -3.10 5.16 -6.11
C LEU A 30 -3.67 5.01 -4.70
N ASN A 31 -4.93 5.37 -4.51
CA ASN A 31 -5.66 5.06 -3.29
C ASN A 31 -6.35 3.70 -3.44
N VAL A 32 -5.96 2.75 -2.62
CA VAL A 32 -6.49 1.38 -2.63
C VAL A 32 -7.07 1.10 -1.25
N LYS A 33 -8.40 0.99 -1.15
CA LYS A 33 -9.13 0.79 0.11
C LYS A 33 -8.72 1.74 1.25
N GLY A 34 -8.50 3.01 0.93
CA GLY A 34 -8.08 4.02 1.91
C GLY A 34 -6.59 4.01 2.24
N THR A 35 -5.80 3.12 1.62
CA THR A 35 -4.33 3.14 1.69
C THR A 35 -3.76 3.80 0.44
N MET A 36 -2.96 4.85 0.62
CA MET A 36 -2.18 5.43 -0.46
C MET A 36 -0.96 4.56 -0.74
N ILE A 37 -0.90 4.00 -1.95
CA ILE A 37 0.24 3.22 -2.43
C ILE A 37 0.99 3.98 -3.51
N ALA A 38 2.28 3.72 -3.64
CA ALA A 38 3.07 4.21 -4.76
C ALA A 38 3.60 3.07 -5.63
N LEU A 39 3.81 3.37 -6.90
CA LEU A 39 4.38 2.47 -7.89
C LEU A 39 5.58 3.15 -8.52
N CYS A 40 6.68 2.41 -8.68
CA CYS A 40 7.92 2.97 -9.24
C CYS A 40 7.93 3.02 -10.78
N CYS A 41 7.15 2.18 -11.46
CA CYS A 41 7.19 2.00 -12.92
C CYS A 41 5.83 1.57 -13.48
N PRO A 42 5.55 1.78 -14.79
CA PRO A 42 4.32 1.28 -15.43
C PRO A 42 4.21 -0.25 -15.40
N LEU A 43 5.33 -0.97 -15.42
CA LEU A 43 5.32 -2.44 -15.29
C LEU A 43 4.73 -2.91 -13.95
N CYS A 44 5.08 -2.21 -12.85
CA CYS A 44 4.50 -2.51 -11.54
C CYS A 44 3.01 -2.17 -11.49
N MET A 45 2.56 -1.14 -12.22
CA MET A 45 1.13 -0.86 -12.36
C MET A 45 0.40 -2.00 -13.08
N GLU A 46 0.98 -2.53 -14.15
CA GLU A 46 0.40 -3.64 -14.90
C GLU A 46 0.31 -4.91 -14.05
N THR A 47 1.40 -5.29 -13.36
CA THR A 47 1.37 -6.42 -12.40
C THR A 47 0.35 -6.21 -11.29
N PHE A 48 0.29 -5.00 -10.74
CA PHE A 48 -0.72 -4.67 -9.73
C PHE A 48 -2.14 -4.79 -10.30
N ASN A 49 -2.37 -4.45 -11.57
CA ASN A 49 -3.68 -4.57 -12.19
C ASN A 49 -4.04 -6.02 -12.53
N GLN A 50 -3.06 -6.85 -12.92
CA GLN A 50 -3.24 -8.28 -13.15
C GLN A 50 -3.57 -9.04 -11.86
N ASP A 51 -2.87 -8.72 -10.77
CA ASP A 51 -3.00 -9.38 -9.47
C ASP A 51 -3.63 -8.48 -8.39
N LYS A 52 -4.49 -7.54 -8.82
CA LYS A 52 -5.14 -6.56 -7.95
C LYS A 52 -5.77 -7.14 -6.68
N PRO A 53 -6.60 -8.21 -6.75
CA PRO A 53 -7.23 -8.77 -5.55
C PRO A 53 -6.21 -9.31 -4.53
N ARG A 54 -5.07 -9.83 -4.98
CA ARG A 54 -4.01 -10.35 -4.11
C ARG A 54 -3.33 -9.23 -3.32
N PHE A 55 -3.00 -8.13 -4.01
CA PHE A 55 -2.39 -6.96 -3.37
C PHE A 55 -3.39 -6.24 -2.47
N GLU A 56 -4.64 -6.12 -2.88
CA GLU A 56 -5.73 -5.56 -2.05
C GLU A 56 -5.97 -6.37 -0.78
N ALA A 57 -5.94 -7.70 -0.87
CA ALA A 57 -6.03 -8.58 0.31
C ALA A 57 -4.83 -8.36 1.25
N LYS A 58 -3.62 -8.25 0.71
CA LYS A 58 -2.40 -7.98 1.49
C LYS A 58 -2.46 -6.62 2.20
N LEU A 59 -2.94 -5.58 1.52
CA LEU A 59 -3.16 -4.26 2.10
C LEU A 59 -4.26 -4.29 3.17
N SER A 60 -5.36 -4.99 2.90
CA SER A 60 -6.46 -5.16 3.86
C SER A 60 -5.95 -5.87 5.12
N LEU A 61 -5.11 -6.89 4.99
CA LEU A 61 -4.47 -7.59 6.11
C LEU A 61 -3.46 -6.72 6.85
N LEU A 62 -2.73 -5.84 6.17
CA LEU A 62 -1.82 -4.89 6.84
C LEU A 62 -2.60 -3.86 7.68
N GLN A 63 -3.72 -3.37 7.15
CA GLN A 63 -4.62 -2.46 7.87
C GLN A 63 -5.35 -3.19 9.02
N LEU A 64 -5.77 -4.43 8.82
CA LEU A 64 -6.46 -5.26 9.82
C LEU A 64 -5.49 -5.89 10.83
N GLY A 65 -4.20 -6.01 10.52
CA GLY A 65 -3.16 -6.52 11.42
C GLY A 65 -2.82 -5.57 12.57
N MET A 66 -3.42 -4.38 12.62
CA MET A 66 -3.45 -3.51 13.81
C MET A 66 -4.71 -3.72 14.69
N LEU A 67 -5.52 -4.75 14.41
CA LEU A 67 -6.68 -5.18 15.22
C LEU A 67 -6.51 -6.62 15.76
N GLY A 68 -5.29 -7.02 16.14
CA GLY A 68 -5.08 -8.00 17.21
C GLY A 68 -4.37 -7.24 18.32
N ASP A 69 -4.94 -7.02 19.50
CA ASP A 69 -5.54 -8.01 20.38
C ASP A 69 -7.01 -7.76 20.75
N HIS A 70 -7.89 -8.73 20.50
CA HIS A 70 -8.97 -9.09 21.44
C HIS A 70 -9.17 -10.61 21.40
N ASN A 71 -8.44 -11.28 22.31
CA ASN A 71 -8.85 -12.40 23.16
C ASN A 71 -9.68 -13.54 22.53
N PHE A 72 -9.06 -14.73 22.40
CA PHE A 72 -9.76 -16.01 22.51
C PHE A 72 -8.98 -16.93 23.45
#